data_AF-A0A929IIF8-F1
#
_entry.id   AF-A0A929IIF8-F1
#
_cell.length_a   1.000
_cell.length_b   1.000
_cell.length_c   1.000
_cell.angle_alpha   90.00
_cell.angle_beta   90.00
_cell.angle_gamma   90.00
#
_symmetry.space_group_name_H-M   'P 1'
#
loop_
_entity.id
_entity.type
_entity.pdbx_description
1 polymer ?
#
loop_
_entity_poly.entity_id
_entity_poly.type
_entity_poly.pdbx_seq_one_letter_code
_entity_poly.pdbx_strand_id
1 'polypeptide(L)'
;EWMEGLRVRHVPCSPVNTVDQVFENPQVKARGMQIEMPHPLAGAGAIPLVASPIKMSATPPEYRRAPPTLGQHTGEVLGELLGMDEAEIAALREDGVV
;
A
#
# COMPACT_ATOMS: atom_id res chain seq x y z
N GLU A 1 -17.97 16.79 25.69
CA GLU A 1 -17.86 17.69 26.86
C GLU A 1 -16.46 18.28 27.02
N TRP A 2 -15.40 17.46 27.19
CA TRP A 2 -14.03 17.99 27.38
C TRP A 2 -13.43 18.70 26.15
N MET A 3 -13.59 18.14 24.94
CA MET A 3 -13.03 18.74 23.71
C MET A 3 -13.57 20.13 23.43
N GLU A 4 -14.87 20.36 23.62
CA GLU A 4 -15.48 21.66 23.37
C GLU A 4 -14.92 22.73 24.33
N GLY A 5 -14.78 22.37 25.61
CA GLY A 5 -14.19 23.27 26.61
C GLY A 5 -12.72 23.61 26.36
N LEU A 6 -11.95 22.69 25.76
CA LEU A 6 -10.56 22.95 25.35
C LEU A 6 -10.48 23.79 24.06
N ARG A 7 -11.37 23.54 23.09
CA ARG A 7 -11.40 24.24 21.80
C ARG A 7 -11.69 25.74 21.96
N VAL A 8 -12.65 26.09 22.81
CA VAL A 8 -12.98 27.51 23.13
C VAL A 8 -11.78 28.25 23.74
N ARG A 9 -10.86 27.52 24.37
CA ARG A 9 -9.63 28.06 24.97
C ARG A 9 -8.41 27.95 24.05
N HIS A 10 -8.61 27.57 22.79
CA HIS A 10 -7.55 27.38 21.79
C HIS A 10 -6.46 26.37 22.21
N VAL A 11 -6.80 25.42 23.08
CA VAL A 11 -5.89 24.34 23.44
C VAL A 11 -5.92 23.29 22.31
N PRO A 12 -4.78 22.99 21.65
CA PRO A 12 -4.74 21.95 20.64
C PRO A 12 -5.04 20.58 21.27
N CYS A 13 -6.14 19.96 20.86
CA CYS A 13 -6.52 18.64 21.32
C CYS A 13 -7.20 17.84 20.20
N SER A 14 -7.00 16.52 20.24
CA SER A 14 -7.64 15.56 19.34
C SER A 14 -7.96 14.28 20.13
N PRO A 15 -9.03 13.56 19.79
CA PRO A 15 -9.19 12.18 20.27
C PRO A 15 -8.07 11.30 19.75
N VAL A 16 -7.81 10.20 20.47
CA VAL A 16 -7.00 9.08 19.99
C VAL A 16 -7.95 8.17 19.21
N ASN A 17 -7.75 8.08 17.90
CA ASN A 17 -8.62 7.29 17.02
C ASN A 17 -8.14 5.84 16.90
N THR A 18 -9.08 4.91 16.81
CA THR A 18 -8.81 3.55 16.30
C THR A 18 -8.62 3.56 14.78
N VAL A 19 -8.13 2.46 14.21
CA VAL A 19 -7.82 2.38 12.77
C VAL A 19 -9.07 2.60 11.90
N ASP A 20 -10.20 2.00 12.28
CA ASP A 20 -11.50 2.20 11.63
C ASP A 20 -11.95 3.66 11.67
N GLN A 21 -11.86 4.32 12.84
CA GLN A 21 -12.20 5.73 13.01
C GLN A 21 -11.31 6.67 12.17
N VAL A 22 -10.04 6.31 11.97
CA VAL A 22 -9.14 7.07 11.08
C VAL A 22 -9.67 7.05 9.64
N PHE A 23 -10.06 5.89 9.11
CA PHE A 23 -10.56 5.78 7.73
C PHE A 23 -11.96 6.36 7.55
N GLU A 24 -12.73 6.48 8.62
CA GLU A 24 -14.01 7.19 8.61
C GLU A 24 -13.86 8.73 8.61
N ASN A 25 -12.70 9.24 9.03
CA ASN A 25 -12.45 10.66 9.22
C ASN A 25 -12.67 11.47 7.91
N PRO A 26 -13.44 12.58 7.94
CA PRO A 26 -13.70 13.40 6.76
C PRO A 26 -12.44 13.90 6.05
N GLN A 27 -11.39 14.23 6.79
CA GLN A 27 -10.12 14.71 6.22
C GLN A 27 -9.36 13.59 5.52
N VAL A 28 -9.39 12.37 6.05
CA VAL A 28 -8.75 11.18 5.44
C VAL A 28 -9.44 10.84 4.12
N LYS A 29 -10.77 10.90 4.08
CA LYS A 29 -11.59 10.73 2.87
C LYS A 29 -11.35 11.84 1.85
N ALA A 30 -11.42 13.11 2.28
CA ALA A 30 -11.20 14.27 1.40
C ALA A 30 -9.81 14.28 0.76
N ARG A 31 -8.81 13.69 1.42
CA ARG A 31 -7.45 13.57 0.90
C ARG A 31 -7.21 12.31 0.07
N GLY A 32 -8.17 11.38 0.00
CA GLY A 32 -7.99 10.09 -0.67
C GLY A 32 -6.81 9.31 -0.07
N MET A 33 -6.85 9.13 1.25
CA MET A 33 -5.78 8.45 2.02
C MET A 33 -5.96 6.94 2.12
N GLN A 34 -7.04 6.41 1.56
CA GLN A 34 -7.26 4.99 1.38
C GLN A 34 -7.47 4.74 -0.11
N ILE A 35 -6.79 3.73 -0.64
CA ILE A 35 -6.96 3.22 -2.00
C ILE A 35 -7.39 1.76 -1.92
N GLU A 36 -7.97 1.28 -3.00
CA GLU A 36 -8.33 -0.11 -3.16
C GLU A 36 -7.60 -0.66 -4.39
N MET A 37 -6.94 -1.81 -4.23
CA MET A 37 -6.16 -2.43 -5.31
C MET A 37 -6.56 -3.89 -5.50
N PRO A 38 -6.84 -4.33 -6.74
CA PRO A 38 -7.02 -5.75 -7.04
C PRO A 38 -5.78 -6.55 -6.65
N HIS A 39 -5.96 -7.68 -5.97
CA HIS A 39 -4.84 -8.51 -5.55
C HIS A 39 -5.21 -9.99 -5.65
N PRO A 40 -4.35 -10.85 -6.26
CA PRO A 40 -4.70 -12.23 -6.59
C PRO A 40 -5.02 -13.11 -5.37
N LEU A 41 -4.43 -12.81 -4.21
CA LEU A 41 -4.69 -13.53 -2.95
C LEU A 41 -5.82 -12.91 -2.11
N ALA A 42 -6.47 -11.85 -2.59
CA ALA A 42 -7.56 -11.23 -1.87
C ALA A 42 -8.85 -12.03 -2.05
N GLY A 43 -9.41 -12.56 -0.95
CA GLY A 43 -10.67 -13.30 -1.01
C GLY A 43 -11.84 -12.48 -1.56
N ALA A 44 -11.82 -11.15 -1.39
CA ALA A 44 -12.82 -10.22 -1.92
C ALA A 44 -12.43 -9.62 -3.29
N GLY A 45 -11.33 -10.08 -3.91
CA GLY A 45 -10.83 -9.58 -5.20
C GLY A 45 -9.94 -8.34 -5.09
N ALA A 46 -10.03 -7.55 -4.02
CA ALA A 46 -9.19 -6.39 -3.77
C ALA A 46 -8.81 -6.22 -2.28
N ILE A 47 -7.78 -5.41 -2.03
CA ILE A 47 -7.32 -5.04 -0.68
C ILE A 47 -7.31 -3.51 -0.48
N PRO A 48 -7.69 -3.03 0.70
CA PRO A 48 -7.49 -1.64 1.08
C PRO A 48 -6.01 -1.39 1.42
N LEU A 49 -5.45 -0.28 0.92
CA LEU A 49 -4.08 0.16 1.23
C LEU A 49 -4.08 1.64 1.62
N VAL A 50 -3.07 2.01 2.42
CA VAL A 50 -2.83 3.41 2.78
C VAL A 50 -2.17 4.13 1.60
N ALA A 51 -2.80 5.21 1.15
CA ALA A 51 -2.25 6.02 0.07
C ALA A 51 -1.07 6.88 0.58
N SER A 52 -0.19 7.28 -0.33
CA SER A 52 0.85 8.27 -0.04
C SER A 52 0.25 9.56 0.53
N PRO A 53 0.76 10.07 1.66
CA PRO A 53 0.28 11.33 2.24
C PRO A 53 0.70 12.56 1.44
N ILE A 54 1.75 12.41 0.61
CA ILE A 54 2.33 13.48 -0.21
C ILE A 54 1.47 13.67 -1.46
N LYS A 55 1.07 14.92 -1.71
CA LYS A 55 0.35 15.32 -2.92
C LYS A 55 1.25 16.24 -3.73
N MET A 56 1.66 15.78 -4.91
CA MET A 56 2.52 16.52 -5.83
C MET A 56 1.67 16.97 -7.02
N SER A 57 1.78 18.25 -7.39
CA SER A 57 1.01 18.81 -8.50
C SER A 57 1.54 18.38 -9.88
N ALA A 58 2.85 18.25 -10.03
CA ALA A 58 3.49 17.88 -11.30
C ALA A 58 3.63 16.36 -11.49
N THR A 59 3.94 15.62 -10.42
CA THR A 59 4.22 14.18 -10.46
C THR A 59 3.46 13.47 -9.34
N PRO A 60 2.12 13.42 -9.40
CA PRO A 60 1.32 12.77 -8.37
C PRO A 60 1.70 11.28 -8.24
N PRO A 61 1.69 10.70 -7.02
CA PRO A 61 1.93 9.27 -6.84
C PRO A 61 0.90 8.42 -7.59
N GLU A 62 1.37 7.41 -8.32
CA GLU A 62 0.54 6.45 -9.05
C GLU A 62 0.65 5.04 -8.43
N TYR A 63 -0.48 4.37 -8.28
CA TYR A 63 -0.57 3.02 -7.70
C TYR A 63 -0.83 2.01 -8.81
N ARG A 64 0.25 1.52 -9.43
CA ARG A 64 0.17 0.72 -10.67
C ARG A 64 0.13 -0.79 -10.44
N ARG A 65 0.84 -1.29 -9.44
CA ARG A 65 0.93 -2.71 -9.10
C ARG A 65 0.58 -2.92 -7.64
N ALA A 66 -0.26 -3.90 -7.36
CA ALA A 66 -0.51 -4.32 -6.00
C ALA A 66 0.77 -4.93 -5.39
N PRO A 67 0.88 -5.06 -4.06
CA PRO A 67 1.99 -5.77 -3.43
C PRO A 67 2.22 -7.12 -4.10
N PRO A 68 3.47 -7.49 -4.41
CA PRO A 68 3.74 -8.73 -5.13
C PRO A 68 3.49 -9.95 -4.25
N THR A 69 3.10 -11.06 -4.87
CA THR A 69 3.15 -12.36 -4.19
C THR A 69 4.59 -12.84 -4.05
N LEU A 70 4.80 -13.82 -3.16
CA LEU A 70 6.09 -14.49 -3.05
C LEU A 70 6.53 -15.02 -4.43
N GLY A 71 7.75 -14.66 -4.85
CA GLY A 71 8.34 -15.11 -6.10
C GLY A 71 7.74 -14.54 -7.39
N GLN A 72 6.77 -13.61 -7.33
CA GLN A 72 6.02 -13.14 -8.50
C GLN A 72 6.90 -12.67 -9.66
N HIS A 73 8.00 -11.98 -9.35
CA HIS A 73 8.91 -11.39 -10.33
C HIS A 73 10.27 -12.11 -10.40
N THR A 74 10.43 -13.29 -9.77
CA THR A 74 11.72 -14.02 -9.77
C THR A 74 12.21 -14.28 -11.19
N GLY A 75 11.34 -14.80 -12.07
CA GLY A 75 11.71 -15.05 -13.47
C GLY A 75 12.06 -13.78 -14.25
N GLU A 76 11.26 -12.72 -14.10
CA GLU A 76 11.51 -11.41 -14.73
C GLU A 76 12.89 -10.87 -14.33
N VAL A 77 13.21 -10.90 -13.05
CA VAL A 77 14.51 -10.40 -12.55
C VAL A 77 15.68 -11.28 -13.00
N LEU A 78 15.59 -12.60 -12.86
CA LEU A 78 16.69 -13.48 -13.27
C LEU A 78 16.93 -13.45 -14.78
N GLY A 79 15.86 -13.40 -15.58
CA GLY A 79 15.97 -13.34 -17.03
C GLY A 79 16.36 -11.97 -17.55
N GLU A 80 15.58 -10.92 -17.22
CA GLU A 80 15.76 -9.60 -17.82
C GLU A 80 16.90 -8.80 -17.20
N LEU A 81 17.11 -8.91 -15.89
CA LEU A 81 18.15 -8.14 -15.20
C LEU A 81 19.49 -8.88 -15.10
N LEU A 82 19.46 -10.20 -14.88
CA LEU A 82 20.69 -11.00 -14.78
C LEU A 82 21.06 -11.74 -16.06
N GLY A 83 20.20 -11.74 -17.08
CA GLY A 83 20.48 -12.35 -18.38
C GLY A 83 20.52 -13.88 -18.36
N MET A 84 19.92 -14.52 -17.34
CA MET A 84 19.88 -15.97 -17.25
C MET A 84 18.88 -16.53 -18.26
N ASP A 85 19.22 -17.66 -18.87
CA ASP A 85 18.31 -18.36 -19.76
C ASP A 85 17.27 -19.21 -18.98
N GLU A 86 16.29 -19.74 -19.69
CA GLU A 86 15.21 -20.54 -19.09
C GLU A 86 15.73 -21.82 -18.41
N ALA A 87 16.83 -22.39 -18.92
CA ALA A 87 17.39 -23.63 -18.38
C ALA A 87 18.13 -23.37 -17.06
N GLU A 88 18.88 -22.28 -16.97
CA GLU A 88 19.54 -21.85 -15.73
C GLU A 88 18.51 -21.51 -14.64
N ILE A 89 17.43 -20.81 -14.99
CA ILE A 89 16.35 -20.48 -14.04
C ILE A 89 15.62 -21.74 -13.59
N ALA A 90 15.37 -22.70 -14.49
CA ALA A 90 14.75 -23.96 -14.13
C ALA A 90 15.60 -24.77 -13.14
N ALA A 91 16.92 -24.84 -13.36
CA ALA A 91 17.84 -25.52 -12.45
C ALA A 91 17.79 -24.94 -11.03
N LEU A 92 17.77 -23.60 -10.89
CA LEU A 92 17.66 -22.95 -9.58
C LEU A 92 16.36 -23.29 -8.85
N ARG A 93 15.26 -23.47 -9.57
CA ARG A 93 13.96 -23.89 -8.99
C ARG A 93 13.99 -25.35 -8.55
N GLU A 94 14.58 -26.23 -9.35
CA GLU A 94 14.74 -27.65 -9.00
C GLU A 94 15.62 -27.83 -7.76
N ASP A 95 16.67 -27.03 -7.64
CA ASP A 95 17.58 -27.02 -6.49
C ASP A 95 16.98 -26.34 -5.24
N GLY A 96 15.79 -25.73 -5.36
CA GLY A 96 15.12 -25.03 -4.25
C GLY A 96 15.83 -23.74 -3.80
N VAL A 97 16.67 -23.17 -4.66
CA VAL A 97 17.37 -21.89 -4.40
C VAL A 97 16.40 -20.71 -4.55
N VAL A 98 15.44 -20.81 -5.47
CA VAL A 98 14.41 -19.78 -5.75
C VAL A 98 13.01 -20.36 -5.88
#